data_AF-A0A544QT73-F1
#
_entry.id   AF-A0A544QT73-F1
#
_cell.length_a   1.000
_cell.length_b   1.000
_cell.length_c   1.000
_cell.angle_alpha   90.00
_cell.angle_beta   90.00
_cell.angle_gamma   90.00
#
_symmetry.space_group_name_H-M   'P 1'
#
loop_
_entity.id
_entity.type
_entity.pdbx_description
1 polymer ?
#
loop_
_entity_poly.entity_id
_entity_poly.type
_entity_poly.pdbx_seq_one_letter_code
_entity_poly.pdbx_strand_id
1 'polypeptide(L)'
;MFIKFEDISDEVLIDCRTKEEFAEMPLFDKNIPIIDKKTHNMIKRFYPCALFVILFSLIKNKDSIRKKILEYSVQGEKKVVFGCSRGRLRSPIMCLYARYIGVESVVLSKGIKRFFKTSSQKNNILE
;
A
#
# COMPACT_ATOMS: atom_id res chain seq x y z
N MET A 1 -8.44 12.67 1.47
CA MET A 1 -7.37 11.74 1.95
C MET A 1 -7.66 10.30 1.56
N PHE A 2 -8.91 9.84 1.63
CA PHE A 2 -9.29 8.48 1.22
C PHE A 2 -10.15 8.48 -0.04
N ILE A 3 -10.15 7.36 -0.77
CA ILE A 3 -11.01 7.09 -1.93
C ILE A 3 -11.62 5.69 -1.80
N LYS A 4 -12.86 5.48 -2.27
CA LYS A 4 -13.41 4.11 -2.38
C LYS A 4 -12.86 3.46 -3.65
N PHE A 5 -13.02 2.14 -3.78
CA PHE A 5 -12.47 1.46 -4.96
C PHE A 5 -13.32 1.72 -6.20
N GLU A 6 -14.62 1.83 -6.00
CA GLU A 6 -15.62 2.11 -7.02
C GLU A 6 -15.47 3.51 -7.65
N ASP A 7 -14.79 4.43 -6.96
CA ASP A 7 -14.57 5.82 -7.41
C ASP A 7 -13.23 5.99 -8.15
N ILE A 8 -12.47 4.90 -8.37
CA ILE A 8 -11.17 4.92 -9.06
C ILE A 8 -11.42 4.79 -10.56
N SER A 9 -10.83 5.67 -11.36
CA SER A 9 -10.97 5.67 -12.82
C SER A 9 -9.63 5.47 -13.53
N ASP A 10 -8.75 6.45 -13.39
CA ASP A 10 -7.54 6.63 -14.19
C ASP A 10 -6.30 6.86 -13.32
N GLU A 11 -6.48 6.84 -12.00
CA GLU A 11 -5.41 6.98 -11.03
C GLU A 11 -4.42 5.81 -11.07
N VAL A 12 -3.17 6.13 -10.71
CA VAL A 12 -2.10 5.13 -10.60
C VAL A 12 -2.24 4.40 -9.27
N LEU A 13 -2.33 3.06 -9.32
CA LEU A 13 -2.58 2.24 -8.14
C LEU A 13 -1.28 1.62 -7.62
N ILE A 14 -0.88 1.98 -6.40
CA ILE A 14 0.40 1.52 -5.81
C ILE A 14 0.17 0.75 -4.52
N ASP A 15 0.57 -0.52 -4.52
CA ASP A 15 0.54 -1.37 -3.34
C ASP A 15 1.78 -1.11 -2.46
N CYS A 16 1.57 -0.73 -1.21
CA CYS A 16 2.62 -0.47 -0.23
C CYS A 16 3.03 -1.70 0.60
N ARG A 17 2.42 -2.86 0.36
CA ARG A 17 2.73 -4.12 1.06
C ARG A 17 4.08 -4.67 0.63
N THR A 18 4.56 -5.71 1.34
CA THR A 18 5.78 -6.41 0.92
C THR A 18 5.60 -7.01 -0.47
N LYS A 19 6.71 -7.30 -1.16
CA LYS A 19 6.66 -7.91 -2.50
C LYS A 19 5.90 -9.23 -2.51
N GLU A 20 6.02 -10.00 -1.44
CA GLU A 20 5.37 -11.30 -1.27
C GLU A 20 3.86 -11.13 -1.04
N GLU A 21 3.45 -10.20 -0.16
CA GLU A 21 2.02 -9.90 0.03
C GLU A 21 1.37 -9.38 -1.27
N PHE A 22 2.13 -8.67 -2.11
CA PHE A 22 1.69 -8.21 -3.42
C PHE A 22 1.54 -9.37 -4.40
N ALA A 23 2.53 -10.26 -4.48
CA ALA A 23 2.50 -11.44 -5.35
C ALA A 23 1.36 -12.42 -4.99
N GLU A 24 1.04 -12.58 -3.70
CA GLU A 24 -0.02 -13.47 -3.23
C GLU A 24 -1.44 -12.94 -3.48
N MET A 25 -1.62 -11.61 -3.48
CA MET A 25 -2.94 -10.97 -3.60
C MET A 25 -2.85 -9.70 -4.46
N PRO A 26 -2.53 -9.81 -5.76
CA PRO A 26 -2.35 -8.64 -6.61
C PRO A 26 -3.70 -8.03 -6.95
N LEU A 27 -4.01 -6.87 -6.37
CA LEU A 27 -5.15 -6.03 -6.77
C LEU A 27 -4.70 -4.87 -7.65
N PHE A 28 -3.50 -4.37 -7.39
CA PHE A 28 -2.92 -3.21 -8.06
C PHE A 28 -1.82 -3.69 -9.02
N ASP A 29 -1.43 -2.85 -9.96
CA ASP A 29 -0.44 -3.15 -11.00
C ASP A 29 0.99 -2.79 -10.58
N LYS A 30 1.16 -1.88 -9.62
CA LYS A 30 2.47 -1.45 -9.10
C LYS A 30 2.66 -1.80 -7.62
N ASN A 31 3.91 -2.06 -7.24
CA ASN A 31 4.30 -2.29 -5.84
C ASN A 31 5.50 -1.43 -5.45
N ILE A 32 5.35 -0.67 -4.36
CA ILE A 32 6.44 0.04 -3.67
C ILE A 32 6.43 -0.39 -2.20
N PRO A 33 7.18 -1.44 -1.84
CA PRO A 33 7.23 -1.92 -0.47
C PRO A 33 7.95 -0.91 0.42
N ILE A 34 7.32 -0.52 1.54
CA ILE A 34 8.00 0.31 2.57
C ILE A 34 8.93 -0.55 3.43
N ILE A 35 8.50 -1.79 3.66
CA ILE A 35 9.19 -2.77 4.51
C ILE A 35 9.31 -4.09 3.75
N ASP A 36 10.31 -4.88 4.09
CA ASP A 36 10.48 -6.25 3.59
C ASP A 36 9.68 -7.28 4.42
N LYS A 37 9.70 -8.54 3.98
CA LYS A 37 9.06 -9.66 4.69
C LYS A 37 9.60 -9.88 6.10
N LYS A 38 10.91 -9.72 6.30
CA LYS A 38 11.54 -9.90 7.62
C LYS A 38 11.00 -8.89 8.62
N THR A 39 10.97 -7.62 8.23
CA THR A 39 10.46 -6.49 9.02
C THR A 39 8.96 -6.62 9.26
N HIS A 40 8.19 -7.03 8.24
CA HIS A 40 6.76 -7.32 8.39
C HIS A 40 6.48 -8.42 9.41
N ASN A 41 7.24 -9.51 9.38
CA ASN A 41 7.13 -10.60 10.35
C ASN A 41 7.51 -10.16 11.76
N MET A 42 8.52 -9.31 11.91
CA MET A 42 8.89 -8.69 13.19
C MET A 42 7.76 -7.82 13.74
N ILE A 43 7.18 -6.93 12.92
CA ILE A 43 6.06 -6.06 13.31
C ILE A 43 4.83 -6.89 13.71
N LYS A 44 4.54 -7.99 13.00
CA LYS A 44 3.44 -8.89 13.38
C LYS A 44 3.62 -9.50 14.77
N ARG A 45 4.86 -9.77 15.18
CA ARG A 45 5.17 -10.28 16.52
C ARG A 45 5.08 -9.17 17.58
N PHE A 46 5.44 -7.94 17.24
CA PHE A 46 5.40 -6.79 18.16
C PHE A 46 4.81 -5.54 17.50
N TYR A 47 3.49 -5.47 17.48
CA TYR A 47 2.74 -4.40 16.80
C TYR A 47 2.90 -2.98 17.38
N PRO A 48 3.13 -2.75 18.69
CA PRO A 48 3.21 -1.39 19.25
C PRO A 48 4.26 -0.49 18.56
N CYS A 49 5.36 -1.05 18.07
CA CYS A 49 6.40 -0.31 17.36
C CYS A 49 6.21 -0.20 15.84
N ALA A 50 5.09 -0.69 15.29
CA ALA A 50 4.86 -0.76 13.85
C ALA A 50 5.07 0.58 13.14
N LEU A 51 4.53 1.67 13.74
CA LEU A 51 4.63 3.01 13.16
C LEU A 51 6.10 3.46 13.02
N PHE A 52 6.88 3.35 14.10
CA PHE A 52 8.29 3.74 14.12
C PHE A 52 9.12 2.93 13.13
N VAL A 53 8.91 1.63 13.08
CA VAL A 53 9.63 0.74 12.15
C VAL A 53 9.32 1.08 10.69
N ILE A 54 8.05 1.37 10.37
CA ILE A 54 7.64 1.75 9.02
C ILE A 54 8.23 3.12 8.64
N LEU A 55 8.19 4.11 9.54
CA LEU A 55 8.78 5.44 9.31
C LEU A 55 10.29 5.35 9.12
N PHE A 56 11.00 4.62 9.99
CA PHE A 56 12.44 4.41 9.86
C PHE A 56 12.79 3.74 8.53
N SER A 57 12.01 2.74 8.11
CA SER A 57 12.20 2.06 6.83
C SER A 57 11.94 2.98 5.64
N LEU A 58 10.92 3.86 5.72
CA LEU A 58 10.67 4.88 4.70
C LEU A 58 11.87 5.83 4.59
N ILE A 59 12.37 6.36 5.71
CA ILE A 59 13.51 7.29 5.72
C ILE A 59 14.77 6.61 5.14
N LYS A 60 15.03 5.36 5.55
CA LYS A 60 16.17 4.57 5.05
C LYS A 60 16.11 4.35 3.54
N ASN A 61 14.91 4.18 2.98
CA ASN A 61 14.71 3.87 1.56
C ASN A 61 14.17 5.07 0.75
N LYS A 62 14.26 6.29 1.30
CA LYS A 62 13.56 7.48 0.79
C LYS A 62 13.84 7.75 -0.68
N ASP A 63 15.09 7.64 -1.12
CA ASP A 63 15.48 8.02 -2.48
C ASP A 63 14.94 7.02 -3.51
N SER A 64 14.98 5.73 -3.18
CA SER A 64 14.39 4.68 -4.02
C SER A 64 12.87 4.79 -4.11
N ILE A 65 12.21 5.06 -2.98
CA ILE A 65 10.76 5.23 -2.91
C ILE A 65 10.35 6.48 -3.69
N ARG A 66 11.03 7.62 -3.47
CA ARG A 66 10.80 8.87 -4.19
C ARG A 66 10.90 8.67 -5.70
N LYS A 67 11.99 8.05 -6.16
CA LYS A 67 12.20 7.79 -7.59
C LYS A 67 11.03 7.01 -8.20
N LYS A 68 10.60 5.91 -7.55
CA LYS A 68 9.49 5.08 -8.05
C LYS A 68 8.15 5.79 -8.04
N ILE A 69 7.86 6.59 -7.00
CA ILE A 69 6.62 7.37 -6.95
C ILE A 69 6.56 8.34 -8.14
N LEU A 70 7.64 9.09 -8.38
CA LEU A 70 7.70 10.07 -9.47
C LEU A 70 7.66 9.41 -10.86
N GLU A 71 8.30 8.24 -11.00
CA GLU A 71 8.25 7.43 -12.23
C GLU A 71 6.83 6.94 -12.52
N TYR A 72 6.11 6.44 -11.51
CA TYR A 72 4.77 5.91 -11.70
C TYR A 72 3.70 6.99 -11.81
N SER A 73 3.86 8.13 -11.13
CA SER A 73 2.90 9.25 -11.20
C SER A 73 3.01 10.08 -12.48
N VAL A 74 3.81 9.63 -13.47
CA VAL A 74 4.12 10.37 -14.71
C VAL A 74 4.47 11.82 -14.39
N GLN A 75 5.51 12.02 -13.56
CA GLN A 75 5.97 13.35 -13.11
C GLN A 75 4.92 14.23 -12.41
N GLY A 76 3.82 13.66 -11.91
CA GLY A 76 2.81 14.39 -11.12
C GLY A 76 1.53 14.72 -11.88
N GLU A 77 1.40 14.26 -13.13
CA GLU A 77 0.17 14.42 -13.92
C GLU A 77 -0.97 13.53 -13.43
N LYS A 78 -0.63 12.33 -12.91
CA LYS A 78 -1.63 11.38 -12.42
C LYS A 78 -1.67 11.33 -10.90
N LYS A 79 -2.88 11.48 -10.36
CA LYS A 79 -3.19 11.22 -8.96
C LYS A 79 -2.90 9.75 -8.63
N VAL A 80 -2.27 9.53 -7.47
CA VAL A 80 -1.85 8.21 -7.00
C VAL A 80 -2.76 7.69 -5.90
N VAL A 81 -3.21 6.45 -5.99
CA VAL A 81 -3.92 5.75 -4.92
C VAL A 81 -3.01 4.74 -4.26
N PHE A 82 -2.72 4.94 -2.98
CA PHE A 82 -1.94 4.00 -2.18
C PHE A 82 -2.83 2.97 -1.48
N GLY A 83 -2.50 1.70 -1.66
CA GLY A 83 -3.17 0.57 -1.04
C GLY A 83 -2.26 -0.15 -0.05
N CYS A 84 -2.81 -0.66 1.04
CA CYS A 84 -2.15 -1.68 1.84
C CYS A 84 -3.19 -2.67 2.39
N SER A 85 -2.78 -3.61 3.24
CA SER A 85 -3.66 -4.71 3.67
C SER A 85 -5.00 -4.25 4.25
N ARG A 86 -4.99 -3.27 5.15
CA ARG A 86 -6.19 -2.70 5.82
C ARG A 86 -6.35 -1.19 5.66
N GLY A 87 -5.43 -0.52 4.97
CA GLY A 87 -5.46 0.94 4.75
C GLY A 87 -5.11 1.81 5.97
N ARG A 88 -4.42 1.29 7.00
CA ARG A 88 -4.29 1.97 8.32
C ARG A 88 -2.93 2.59 8.65
N LEU A 89 -1.84 2.04 8.13
CA LEU A 89 -0.47 2.47 8.50
C LEU A 89 0.38 2.74 7.27
N ARG A 90 0.75 1.68 6.53
CA ARG A 90 1.65 1.78 5.38
C ARG A 90 1.15 2.75 4.30
N SER A 91 -0.09 2.61 3.85
CA SER A 91 -0.63 3.48 2.79
C SER A 91 -0.87 4.94 3.23
N PRO A 92 -1.37 5.26 4.44
CA PRO A 92 -1.34 6.63 4.94
C PRO A 92 0.04 7.26 4.99
N ILE A 93 1.05 6.54 5.51
CA ILE A 93 2.43 7.04 5.59
C ILE A 93 2.99 7.32 4.18
N MET A 94 2.77 6.41 3.23
CA MET A 94 3.21 6.61 1.85
C MET A 94 2.49 7.79 1.18
N CYS A 95 1.19 7.94 1.41
CA CYS A 95 0.41 9.06 0.89
C CYS A 95 0.90 10.40 1.43
N LEU A 96 1.18 10.50 2.73
CA LEU A 96 1.77 11.71 3.32
C LEU A 96 3.14 12.02 2.71
N TYR A 97 3.99 11.00 2.53
CA TYR A 97 5.29 11.17 1.91
C TYR A 97 5.18 11.61 0.44
N ALA A 98 4.28 11.01 -0.34
CA ALA A 98 4.04 11.38 -1.73
C ALA A 98 3.57 12.84 -1.85
N ARG A 99 2.65 13.28 -0.99
CA ARG A 99 2.21 14.69 -0.93
C ARG A 99 3.35 15.63 -0.56
N TYR A 100 4.20 15.24 0.39
CA TYR A 100 5.38 16.02 0.77
C TYR A 100 6.35 16.24 -0.40
N ILE A 101 6.46 15.27 -1.33
CA ILE A 101 7.29 15.41 -2.54
C ILE A 101 6.53 15.99 -3.74
N GLY A 102 5.33 16.53 -3.55
CA GLY A 102 4.55 17.24 -4.58
C GLY A 102 3.63 16.36 -5.44
N VAL A 103 3.38 15.10 -5.07
CA VAL A 103 2.52 14.19 -5.83
C VAL A 103 1.12 14.14 -5.24
N GLU A 104 0.12 14.45 -6.06
CA GLU A 104 -1.28 14.31 -5.66
C GLU A 104 -1.59 12.84 -5.37
N SER A 105 -2.10 12.57 -4.16
CA SER A 105 -2.35 11.20 -3.76
C SER A 105 -3.43 11.05 -2.69
N VAL A 106 -4.02 9.85 -2.66
CA VAL A 106 -5.05 9.42 -1.70
C VAL A 106 -4.81 7.96 -1.29
N VAL A 107 -5.52 7.51 -0.26
CA VAL A 107 -5.45 6.15 0.27
C VAL A 107 -6.70 5.36 -0.10
N LEU A 108 -6.53 4.11 -0.56
CA LEU A 108 -7.64 3.19 -0.74
C LEU A 108 -8.32 2.89 0.62
N SER A 109 -9.59 3.28 0.73
CA SER A 109 -10.41 3.04 1.91
C SER A 109 -10.56 1.55 2.20
N LYS A 110 -10.54 1.17 3.48
CA LYS A 110 -10.65 -0.22 3.99
C LYS A 110 -9.56 -1.21 3.51
N GLY A 111 -8.62 -0.77 2.67
CA GLY A 111 -7.49 -1.56 2.19
C GLY A 111 -7.87 -2.69 1.21
N ILE A 112 -6.86 -3.49 0.88
CA ILE A 112 -6.90 -4.48 -0.20
C ILE A 112 -7.54 -5.81 0.25
N LYS A 113 -7.38 -6.22 1.52
CA LYS A 113 -7.81 -7.56 1.96
C LYS A 113 -9.30 -7.86 1.78
N ARG A 114 -10.16 -6.82 1.72
CA ARG A 114 -11.61 -7.01 1.54
C ARG A 114 -11.98 -7.64 0.19
N PHE A 115 -11.14 -7.46 -0.84
CA PHE A 115 -11.38 -8.00 -2.18
C PHE A 115 -11.05 -9.50 -2.29
N PHE A 116 -10.30 -10.05 -1.33
CA PHE A 116 -9.86 -11.46 -1.33
C PHE A 116 -10.51 -12.30 -0.22
N LYS A 117 -11.39 -11.71 0.59
CA LYS A 117 -12.04 -12.41 1.72
C LYS A 117 -13.11 -13.43 1.27
N THR A 118 -13.52 -13.41 0.01
CA THR A 118 -14.69 -14.16 -0.49
C THR A 118 -14.38 -15.56 -1.02
N SER A 119 -13.12 -15.96 -1.17
CA SER A 119 -12.76 -17.25 -1.78
C SER A 119 -12.74 -18.44 -0.82
N SER A 120 -12.58 -18.22 0.50
CA SER A 120 -12.53 -19.31 1.50
C SER A 120 -13.84 -19.59 2.21
N GLN A 121 -14.92 -18.84 1.97
CA GLN A 121 -16.23 -19.10 2.58
C GLN A 121 -17.24 -19.76 1.63
N LYS A 122 -16.98 -19.83 0.31
CA LYS A 122 -17.89 -20.49 -0.64
C LYS A 122 -17.75 -22.02 -0.69
N ASN A 123 -16.62 -22.59 -0.26
CA ASN A 123 -16.39 -24.05 -0.33
C ASN A 123 -16.87 -24.82 0.91
N ASN A 124 -17.33 -24.15 1.97
CA ASN A 124 -17.85 -24.82 3.19
C ASN A 124 -19.38 -24.78 3.29
N ILE A 125 -20.09 -24.50 2.20
CA ILE A 125 -21.56 -24.48 2.14
C ILE A 125 -22.08 -25.53 1.13
N LEU A 126 -21.18 -26.31 0.51
CA LEU A 126 -21.52 -27.33 -0.49
C LEU A 126 -20.94 -28.71 -0.17
N GLU A 127 -20.59 -28.97 1.08
CA GLU A 127 -20.37 -30.34 1.61
C GLU A 127 -21.48 -30.72 2.58
#